data_AF-A0A098S4D1-F1
#
_entry.id   AF-A0A098S4D1-F1
#
_cell.length_a   1.000
_cell.length_b   1.000
_cell.length_c   1.000
_cell.angle_alpha   90.00
_cell.angle_beta   90.00
_cell.angle_gamma   90.00
#
_symmetry.space_group_name_H-M   'P 1'
#
loop_
_entity.id
_entity.type
_entity.pdbx_description
1 polymer ?
#
loop_
_entity_poly.entity_id
_entity_poly.type
_entity_poly.pdbx_seq_one_letter_code
_entity_poly.pdbx_strand_id
1 'polypeptide(L)'
;MWGIMLLSMLAACAKAPQQEGSSLSDDWSAMMAVHDEVMPKMSNIARLKKQLKGDTTARSMVLELTKAEDAMWEWMHNLRHESDVMKMPEPKAKAYVAKELQRIEAVKALMLKSIAEAEAYQPSTIVQ
;
A
#
# COMPACT_ATOMS: atom_id res chain seq x y z
N MET A 1 47.76 -6.45 57.05
CA MET A 1 46.43 -6.51 56.40
C MET A 1 46.61 -6.13 54.93
N TRP A 2 46.86 -7.12 54.07
CA TRP A 2 46.95 -6.98 52.62
C TRP A 2 45.71 -7.61 52.00
N GLY A 3 45.15 -6.96 50.99
CA GLY A 3 44.02 -7.48 50.22
C GLY A 3 43.38 -6.41 49.35
N ILE A 4 44.10 -6.02 48.29
CA ILE A 4 43.53 -5.34 47.11
C ILE A 4 42.66 -6.36 46.35
N MET A 5 41.75 -5.85 45.49
CA MET A 5 41.05 -6.55 44.39
C MET A 5 39.80 -7.33 44.85
N LEU A 6 38.60 -7.20 44.26
CA LEU A 6 38.28 -7.05 42.84
C LEU A 6 36.87 -6.43 42.68
N LEU A 7 36.78 -5.47 41.78
CA LEU A 7 35.58 -4.96 41.11
C LEU A 7 34.91 -6.07 40.28
N SER A 8 33.63 -6.37 40.51
CA SER A 8 32.74 -7.16 39.62
C SER A 8 31.29 -7.03 40.13
N MET A 9 30.24 -6.85 39.34
CA MET A 9 30.06 -6.47 37.94
C MET A 9 28.55 -6.19 37.85
N LEU A 10 28.16 -5.16 37.10
CA LEU A 10 26.77 -4.83 36.84
C LEU A 10 26.06 -6.04 36.19
N ALA A 11 25.15 -6.69 36.90
CA ALA A 11 24.08 -7.44 36.27
C ALA A 11 23.00 -6.43 35.84
N ALA A 12 23.36 -5.61 34.84
CA ALA A 12 22.37 -4.98 34.00
C ALA A 12 21.66 -6.11 33.26
N CYS A 13 20.54 -6.58 33.82
CA CYS A 13 19.49 -7.16 33.01
C CYS A 13 19.00 -6.02 32.12
N ALA A 14 19.73 -5.80 31.01
CA ALA A 14 19.16 -5.23 29.82
C ALA A 14 18.05 -6.21 29.45
N LYS A 15 16.86 -5.95 29.97
CA LYS A 15 15.62 -6.42 29.37
C LYS A 15 15.73 -5.87 27.96
N ALA A 16 16.15 -6.75 27.05
CA ALA A 16 16.18 -6.45 25.64
C ALA A 16 14.83 -5.79 25.35
N PRO A 17 14.79 -4.64 24.68
CA PRO A 17 13.52 -4.08 24.28
C PRO A 17 12.83 -5.18 23.49
N GLN A 18 11.78 -5.75 24.08
CA GLN A 18 10.82 -6.54 23.33
C GLN A 18 10.31 -5.53 22.32
N GLN A 19 10.84 -5.60 21.10
CA GLN A 19 10.19 -4.99 19.97
C GLN A 19 8.79 -5.56 20.01
N GLU A 20 7.85 -4.74 20.45
CA GLU A 20 6.42 -4.98 20.32
C GLU A 20 6.15 -4.89 18.82
N GLY A 21 6.52 -5.96 18.10
CA GLY A 21 6.24 -6.11 16.69
C GLY A 21 4.75 -6.38 16.54
N SER A 22 4.11 -5.68 15.61
CA SER A 22 2.72 -5.90 15.23
C SER A 22 2.45 -7.38 14.96
N SER A 23 1.23 -7.83 15.29
CA SER A 23 0.80 -9.17 14.95
C SER A 23 0.56 -9.29 13.44
N LEU A 24 0.59 -10.51 12.90
CA LEU A 24 0.27 -10.76 11.50
C LEU A 24 -1.14 -10.25 11.11
N SER A 25 -2.09 -10.30 12.05
CA SER A 25 -3.44 -9.74 11.87
C SER A 25 -3.45 -8.22 11.82
N ASP A 26 -2.59 -7.55 12.60
CA ASP A 26 -2.47 -6.10 12.54
C ASP A 26 -1.86 -5.66 11.21
N ASP A 27 -0.82 -6.37 10.74
CA ASP A 27 -0.20 -6.13 9.43
C ASP A 27 -1.18 -6.34 8.28
N TRP A 28 -2.00 -7.39 8.35
CA TRP A 28 -3.07 -7.65 7.38
C TRP A 28 -4.12 -6.55 7.39
N SER A 29 -4.56 -6.13 8.58
CA SER A 29 -5.54 -5.05 8.75
C SER A 29 -5.01 -3.72 8.21
N ALA A 30 -3.73 -3.41 8.43
CA ALA A 30 -3.09 -2.21 7.90
C ALA A 30 -3.06 -2.22 6.36
N MET A 31 -2.73 -3.35 5.74
CA MET A 31 -2.80 -3.53 4.28
C MET A 31 -4.22 -3.31 3.74
N MET A 32 -5.23 -3.92 4.38
CA MET A 32 -6.63 -3.78 3.94
C MET A 32 -7.17 -2.36 4.16
N ALA A 33 -6.69 -1.63 5.17
CA ALA A 33 -7.06 -0.24 5.37
C ALA A 33 -6.65 0.64 4.18
N VAL A 34 -5.49 0.38 3.56
CA VAL A 34 -5.06 1.08 2.34
C VAL A 34 -6.01 0.78 1.17
N HIS A 35 -6.41 -0.48 0.99
CA HIS A 35 -7.41 -0.88 0.00
C HIS A 35 -8.72 -0.13 0.21
N ASP A 36 -9.26 -0.15 1.42
CA ASP A 36 -10.55 0.45 1.75
C ASP A 36 -10.55 1.98 1.55
N GLU A 37 -9.42 2.64 1.82
CA GLU A 37 -9.23 4.08 1.59
C GLU A 37 -9.41 4.45 0.11
N VAL A 38 -8.94 3.62 -0.82
CA VAL A 38 -8.94 3.93 -2.25
C VAL A 38 -10.12 3.35 -3.00
N MET A 39 -10.84 2.37 -2.45
CA MET A 39 -12.03 1.80 -3.08
C MET A 39 -13.08 2.83 -3.52
N PRO A 40 -13.44 3.86 -2.71
CA PRO A 40 -14.36 4.91 -3.15
C PRO A 40 -13.90 5.65 -4.41
N LYS A 41 -12.58 5.72 -4.65
CA LYS A 41 -11.98 6.44 -5.78
C LYS A 41 -12.12 5.70 -7.11
N MET A 42 -12.45 4.41 -7.11
CA MET A 42 -12.80 3.67 -8.33
C MET A 42 -13.97 4.32 -9.07
N SER A 43 -14.95 4.87 -8.33
CA SER A 43 -16.05 5.63 -8.92
C SER A 43 -15.59 6.94 -9.57
N ASN A 44 -14.57 7.60 -9.03
CA ASN A 44 -13.95 8.77 -9.65
C ASN A 44 -13.25 8.40 -10.94
N ILE A 45 -12.48 7.31 -10.95
CA ILE A 45 -11.80 6.80 -12.15
C ILE A 45 -12.80 6.52 -13.26
N ALA A 46 -13.88 5.77 -12.97
CA ALA A 46 -14.91 5.46 -13.96
C ALA A 46 -15.58 6.73 -14.52
N ARG A 47 -15.89 7.71 -13.65
CA ARG A 47 -16.46 9.00 -14.05
C ARG A 47 -15.51 9.79 -14.96
N LEU A 48 -14.25 9.94 -14.56
CA LEU A 48 -13.23 10.69 -15.31
C LEU A 48 -12.96 10.05 -16.68
N LYS A 49 -12.83 8.72 -16.74
CA LYS A 49 -12.73 7.98 -18.01
C LYS A 49 -13.90 8.28 -18.93
N LYS A 50 -15.13 8.35 -18.40
CA LYS A 50 -16.32 8.69 -19.18
C LYS A 50 -16.32 10.15 -19.65
N GLN A 51 -15.90 11.09 -18.80
CA GLN A 51 -15.82 12.53 -19.14
C GLN A 51 -14.78 12.82 -20.22
N LEU A 52 -13.62 12.15 -20.15
CA LEU A 52 -12.52 12.32 -21.09
C LEU A 52 -12.68 11.46 -22.36
N LYS A 53 -13.72 10.62 -22.42
CA LYS A 53 -13.95 9.72 -23.56
C LYS A 53 -14.27 10.54 -24.82
N GLY A 54 -13.45 10.36 -25.85
CA GLY A 54 -13.63 11.03 -27.14
C GLY A 54 -12.77 12.29 -27.31
N ASP A 55 -12.18 12.80 -26.23
CA ASP A 55 -11.14 13.82 -26.32
C ASP A 55 -9.81 13.15 -26.69
N THR A 56 -9.35 13.40 -27.93
CA THR A 56 -8.10 12.83 -28.44
C THR A 56 -6.87 13.34 -27.69
N THR A 57 -6.93 14.56 -27.15
CA THR A 57 -5.85 15.15 -26.35
C THR A 57 -5.82 14.61 -24.92
N ALA A 58 -6.92 14.01 -24.45
CA ALA A 58 -7.00 13.34 -23.16
C ALA A 58 -6.69 11.83 -23.17
N ARG A 59 -6.29 11.27 -24.32
CA ARG A 59 -6.12 9.81 -24.51
C ARG A 59 -5.14 9.18 -23.51
N SER A 60 -4.04 9.84 -23.20
CA SER A 60 -3.05 9.36 -22.22
C SER A 60 -3.65 9.26 -20.83
N MET A 61 -4.40 10.26 -20.38
CA MET A 61 -5.07 10.25 -19.07
C MET A 61 -6.11 9.14 -18.96
N VAL A 62 -6.90 8.89 -20.02
CA VAL A 62 -7.83 7.76 -20.05
C VAL A 62 -7.09 6.42 -19.90
N LEU A 63 -5.91 6.29 -20.50
CA LEU A 63 -5.08 5.10 -20.37
C LEU A 63 -4.53 4.95 -18.95
N GLU A 64 -4.01 6.01 -18.33
CA GLU A 64 -3.48 5.97 -16.96
C GLU A 64 -4.58 5.71 -15.91
N LEU A 65 -5.78 6.25 -16.11
CA LEU A 65 -6.96 5.92 -15.31
C LEU A 65 -7.35 4.44 -15.46
N THR A 66 -7.26 3.89 -16.68
CA THR A 66 -7.57 2.47 -16.93
C THR A 66 -6.53 1.56 -16.28
N LYS A 67 -5.24 1.88 -16.39
CA LYS A 67 -4.17 1.14 -15.70
C LYS A 67 -4.35 1.16 -14.18
N ALA A 68 -4.76 2.28 -13.61
CA ALA A 68 -5.02 2.40 -12.18
C ALA A 68 -6.18 1.50 -11.71
N GLU A 69 -7.27 1.47 -12.49
CA GLU A 69 -8.40 0.56 -12.27
C GLU A 69 -7.96 -0.90 -12.38
N ASP A 70 -7.28 -1.27 -13.47
CA ASP A 70 -6.81 -2.64 -13.71
C ASP A 70 -5.84 -3.12 -12.62
N ALA A 71 -4.94 -2.25 -12.15
CA ALA A 71 -3.99 -2.59 -11.10
C ALA A 71 -4.68 -2.94 -9.76
N MET A 72 -5.77 -2.25 -9.41
CA MET A 72 -6.58 -2.60 -8.23
C MET A 72 -7.27 -3.96 -8.42
N TRP A 73 -7.87 -4.20 -9.59
CA TRP A 73 -8.50 -5.48 -9.91
C TRP A 73 -7.50 -6.64 -9.89
N GLU A 74 -6.34 -6.45 -10.49
CA GLU A 74 -5.27 -7.45 -10.51
C GLU A 74 -4.75 -7.73 -9.10
N TRP A 75 -4.58 -6.70 -8.26
CA TRP A 75 -4.17 -6.90 -6.88
C TRP A 75 -5.19 -7.73 -6.10
N MET A 76 -6.47 -7.36 -6.13
CA MET A 76 -7.54 -8.11 -5.44
C MET A 76 -7.65 -9.55 -5.95
N HIS A 77 -7.52 -9.77 -7.27
CA HIS A 77 -7.63 -11.09 -7.86
C HIS A 77 -6.49 -12.03 -7.45
N ASN A 78 -5.28 -11.48 -7.28
CA ASN A 78 -4.09 -12.25 -6.94
C ASN A 78 -3.81 -12.32 -5.43
N LEU A 79 -4.54 -11.54 -4.61
CA LEU A 79 -4.39 -11.58 -3.17
C LEU A 79 -4.87 -12.93 -2.63
N ARG A 80 -3.97 -13.67 -1.98
CA ARG A 80 -4.34 -14.89 -1.25
C ARG A 80 -5.33 -14.57 -0.13
N HIS A 81 -6.30 -15.44 0.08
CA HIS A 81 -7.24 -15.32 1.19
C HIS A 81 -6.51 -15.25 2.54
N GLU A 82 -7.00 -14.41 3.45
CA GLU A 82 -6.45 -14.24 4.79
C GLU A 82 -6.24 -15.58 5.50
N SER A 83 -7.26 -16.44 5.46
CA SER A 83 -7.23 -17.77 6.09
C SER A 83 -6.13 -18.69 5.57
N ASP A 84 -5.67 -18.50 4.33
CA ASP A 84 -4.55 -19.25 3.75
C ASP A 84 -3.20 -18.62 4.05
N VAL A 85 -3.16 -17.33 4.39
CA VAL A 85 -1.96 -16.63 4.87
C VAL A 85 -1.72 -16.94 6.34
N MET A 86 -2.76 -16.95 7.17
CA MET A 86 -2.68 -17.27 8.60
C MET A 86 -2.19 -18.71 8.89
N LYS A 87 -2.32 -19.63 7.92
CA LYS A 87 -1.80 -21.00 8.01
C LYS A 87 -0.33 -21.14 7.59
N MET A 88 0.27 -20.09 7.01
CA MET A 88 1.68 -20.13 6.62
C MET A 88 2.60 -20.08 7.84
N PRO A 89 3.85 -20.58 7.75
CA PRO A 89 4.87 -20.30 8.74
C PRO A 89 5.04 -18.79 8.94
N GLU A 90 5.05 -18.32 10.19
CA GLU A 90 4.99 -16.89 10.53
C GLU A 90 5.98 -16.01 9.74
N PRO A 91 7.27 -16.36 9.58
CA PRO A 91 8.19 -15.52 8.80
C PRO A 91 7.78 -15.38 7.32
N LYS A 92 7.19 -16.43 6.73
CA LYS A 92 6.69 -16.39 5.35
C LYS A 92 5.42 -15.56 5.24
N ALA A 93 4.53 -15.68 6.24
CA ALA A 93 3.28 -14.92 6.29
C ALA A 93 3.56 -13.41 6.39
N LYS A 94 4.43 -13.00 7.34
CA LYS A 94 4.84 -11.60 7.51
C LYS A 94 5.50 -11.04 6.26
N ALA A 95 6.40 -11.79 5.63
CA ALA A 95 7.05 -11.37 4.38
C ALA A 95 6.03 -11.22 3.22
N TYR A 96 5.04 -12.11 3.13
CA TYR A 96 3.97 -12.00 2.14
C TYR A 96 3.13 -10.74 2.38
N VAL A 97 2.65 -10.52 3.60
CA VAL A 97 1.82 -9.34 3.93
C VAL A 97 2.59 -8.04 3.71
N ALA A 98 3.86 -7.98 4.12
CA ALA A 98 4.69 -6.80 3.88
C ALA A 98 4.85 -6.50 2.38
N LYS A 99 4.98 -7.52 1.53
CA LYS A 99 5.05 -7.36 0.07
C LYS A 99 3.71 -6.88 -0.50
N GLU A 100 2.60 -7.45 -0.06
CA GLU A 100 1.27 -7.05 -0.56
C GLU A 100 0.89 -5.64 -0.07
N LEU A 101 1.31 -5.24 1.13
CA LEU A 101 1.22 -3.85 1.62
C LEU A 101 1.96 -2.89 0.69
N GLN A 102 3.20 -3.19 0.30
CA GLN A 102 3.93 -2.37 -0.67
C GLN A 102 3.22 -2.29 -2.03
N ARG A 103 2.59 -3.38 -2.48
CA ARG A 103 1.85 -3.41 -3.74
C ARG A 103 0.58 -2.55 -3.68
N ILE A 104 -0.22 -2.65 -2.62
CA ILE A 104 -1.44 -1.85 -2.50
C ILE A 104 -1.13 -0.36 -2.31
N GLU A 105 -0.03 0.00 -1.65
CA GLU A 105 0.45 1.38 -1.60
C GLU A 105 0.86 1.91 -2.98
N ALA A 106 1.50 1.08 -3.81
CA ALA A 106 1.82 1.45 -5.18
C ALA A 106 0.54 1.63 -6.04
N VAL A 107 -0.46 0.76 -5.86
CA VAL A 107 -1.78 0.89 -6.50
C VAL A 107 -2.45 2.20 -6.06
N LYS A 108 -2.46 2.50 -4.76
CA LYS A 108 -2.99 3.76 -4.21
C LYS A 108 -2.31 4.97 -4.83
N ALA A 109 -0.98 4.99 -4.88
CA ALA A 109 -0.23 6.08 -5.47
C ALA A 109 -0.58 6.28 -6.95
N LEU A 110 -0.68 5.19 -7.72
CA LEU A 110 -1.10 5.23 -9.12
C LEU A 110 -2.53 5.79 -9.28
N MET A 111 -3.48 5.30 -8.49
CA MET A 111 -4.87 5.79 -8.52
C MET A 111 -4.95 7.29 -8.21
N LEU A 112 -4.30 7.73 -7.14
CA LEU A 112 -4.31 9.14 -6.73
C LEU A 112 -3.68 10.04 -7.79
N LYS A 113 -2.55 9.61 -8.37
CA LYS A 113 -1.88 10.34 -9.44
C LYS A 113 -2.76 10.44 -10.69
N SER A 114 -3.27 9.32 -11.19
CA SER A 114 -4.11 9.30 -12.41
C SER A 114 -5.38 10.14 -12.26
N ILE A 115 -5.98 10.13 -11.06
CA ILE A 115 -7.13 10.99 -10.75
C ILE A 115 -6.72 12.46 -10.77
N ALA A 116 -5.65 12.83 -10.08
CA ALA A 116 -5.21 14.22 -9.99
C ALA A 116 -4.87 14.81 -11.38
N GLU A 117 -4.18 14.04 -12.23
CA GLU A 117 -3.87 14.45 -13.60
C GLU A 117 -5.13 14.67 -14.45
N ALA A 118 -6.10 13.76 -14.34
CA ALA A 118 -7.36 13.85 -15.06
C ALA A 118 -8.29 14.96 -14.54
N GLU A 119 -8.27 15.26 -13.23
CA GLU A 119 -9.03 16.36 -12.64
C GLU A 119 -8.42 17.73 -12.96
N ALA A 120 -7.10 17.81 -13.10
CA ALA A 120 -6.40 19.03 -13.52
C ALA A 120 -6.52 19.31 -15.02
N TYR A 121 -7.05 18.36 -15.81
CA TYR A 121 -7.15 18.49 -17.24
C TYR A 121 -8.11 19.60 -17.66
N GLN A 122 -7.59 20.55 -18.45
CA GLN A 122 -8.37 21.57 -19.14
C GLN A 122 -8.24 21.34 -20.64
N PRO A 123 -9.34 21.09 -21.39
CA PRO A 123 -9.27 20.95 -22.83
C PRO A 123 -8.69 22.25 -23.43
N SER A 124 -7.73 22.12 -24.34
CA SER A 124 -7.18 23.28 -25.03
C SER A 124 -8.27 23.92 -25.89
N THR A 125 -8.81 25.06 -25.48
CA THR A 125 -9.66 25.91 -26.31
C THR A 125 -8.81 26.63 -27.35
N ILE A 126 -8.41 25.91 -28.40
CA ILE A 126 -8.06 26.60 -29.64
C ILE A 126 -9.37 26.82 -30.39
N VAL A 127 -9.97 27.98 -30.12
CA VAL A 127 -10.94 28.60 -31.02
C VAL A 127 -10.23 28.80 -32.36
N GLN A 128 -10.68 28.11 -33.40
CA GLN A 128 -10.48 28.51 -34.79
C GLN A 128 -11.85 28.62 -35.45
#